data_AF-A0A2E3D0N2-F1
#
_entry.id   AF-A0A2E3D0N2-F1
#
_cell.length_a   1.000
_cell.length_b   1.000
_cell.length_c   1.000
_cell.angle_alpha   90.00
_cell.angle_beta   90.00
_cell.angle_gamma   90.00
#
_symmetry.space_group_name_H-M   'P 1'
#
loop_
_entity.id
_entity.type
_entity.pdbx_description
1 polymer ?
#
loop_
_entity_poly.entity_id
_entity_poly.type
_entity_poly.pdbx_seq_one_letter_code
_entity_poly.pdbx_strand_id
1 'polypeptide(L)'
;MDQQHVLQRRAIYTVLQEWLNEEQIIEALMVFEEHHKGKPSIAIHEYLTRIGHLFDQKMDTKHIRRRLMEVLVRRSHDLAPDPMPLLLRARAKSASDVFDLKPTESQLALHKLISELMRKASAGQRKQLHEQLAKQLGKRFMNGSYDSLAQYLLSDNPQYLARFDDKALQDFFTVIYVACCEVLGPVKTDQWFGSAVYQIRQQDSVVGEQLNRFL
;
A
#
# COMPACT_ATOMS: atom_id res chain seq x y z
N MET A 1 -0.88 24.27 12.14
CA MET A 1 -0.61 22.82 12.24
C MET A 1 -1.46 22.27 13.38
N ASP A 2 -2.16 21.17 13.16
CA ASP A 2 -3.06 20.58 14.16
C ASP A 2 -2.23 19.95 15.30
N GLN A 3 -2.26 20.57 16.49
CA GLN A 3 -1.50 20.12 17.66
C GLN A 3 -1.87 18.69 18.08
N GLN A 4 -3.11 18.29 17.82
CA GLN A 4 -3.59 16.94 18.10
C GLN A 4 -2.93 15.90 17.18
N HIS A 5 -2.73 16.24 15.92
CA HIS A 5 -2.07 15.37 14.94
C HIS A 5 -0.58 15.17 15.27
N VAL A 6 0.11 16.24 15.68
CA VAL A 6 1.51 16.16 16.15
C VAL A 6 1.62 15.24 17.37
N LEU A 7 0.67 15.34 18.31
CA LEU A 7 0.62 14.49 19.49
C LEU A 7 0.41 13.01 19.11
N GLN A 8 -0.49 12.73 18.17
CA GLN A 8 -0.74 11.37 17.68
C GLN A 8 0.50 10.77 17.00
N ARG A 9 1.16 11.51 16.11
CA ARG A 9 2.39 11.06 15.45
C ARG A 9 3.49 10.72 16.46
N ARG A 10 3.72 11.60 17.43
CA ARG A 10 4.71 11.37 18.50
C ARG A 10 4.37 10.16 19.37
N ALA A 11 3.10 9.97 19.70
CA ALA A 11 2.64 8.82 20.47
C ALA A 11 2.85 7.50 19.71
N ILE A 12 2.52 7.47 18.42
CA ILE A 12 2.75 6.29 17.56
C ILE A 12 4.24 5.97 17.47
N TYR A 13 5.09 6.97 17.22
CA TYR A 13 6.53 6.79 17.17
C TYR A 13 7.08 6.22 18.48
N THR A 14 6.71 6.83 19.62
CA THR A 14 7.18 6.43 20.95
C THR A 14 6.77 5.00 21.29
N VAL A 15 5.52 4.62 21.01
CA VAL A 15 5.03 3.28 21.35
C VAL A 15 5.63 2.23 20.43
N LEU A 16 5.71 2.47 19.12
CA LEU A 16 6.18 1.44 18.19
C LEU A 16 7.68 1.12 18.31
N GLN A 17 8.48 1.96 18.97
CA GLN A 17 9.90 1.72 19.24
C GLN A 17 10.21 0.44 20.02
N GLU A 18 9.26 -0.05 20.84
CA GLU A 18 9.46 -1.30 21.59
C GLU A 18 9.28 -2.57 20.71
N TRP A 19 8.71 -2.43 19.50
CA TRP A 19 8.35 -3.56 18.64
C TRP A 19 8.99 -3.54 17.26
N LEU A 20 9.25 -2.35 16.71
CA LEU A 20 9.68 -2.16 15.32
C LEU A 20 11.05 -1.47 15.27
N ASN A 21 11.81 -1.74 14.21
CA ASN A 21 13.03 -0.97 13.93
C ASN A 21 12.70 0.40 13.33
N GLU A 22 13.69 1.30 13.22
CA GLU A 22 13.44 2.68 12.76
C GLU A 22 12.84 2.72 11.34
N GLU A 23 13.31 1.88 10.41
CA GLU A 23 12.80 1.84 9.03
C GLU A 23 11.31 1.46 9.00
N GLN A 24 10.94 0.41 9.72
CA GLN A 24 9.56 -0.06 9.85
C GLN A 24 8.65 0.98 10.53
N ILE A 25 9.15 1.70 11.54
CA ILE A 25 8.40 2.77 12.20
C ILE A 25 8.16 3.93 11.24
N ILE A 26 9.18 4.31 10.46
CA ILE A 26 9.07 5.37 9.47
C ILE A 26 8.06 5.02 8.39
N GLU A 27 8.04 3.78 7.90
CA GLU A 27 7.02 3.29 6.98
C GLU A 27 5.61 3.35 7.57
N ALA A 28 5.43 2.83 8.80
CA ALA A 28 4.15 2.90 9.50
C ALA A 28 3.66 4.36 9.64
N LEU A 29 4.57 5.27 10.00
CA LEU A 29 4.26 6.69 10.14
C LEU A 29 3.98 7.39 8.81
N MET A 30 4.58 6.97 7.69
CA MET A 30 4.21 7.47 6.37
C MET A 30 2.77 7.08 6.02
N VAL A 31 2.38 5.83 6.28
CA VAL A 31 0.98 5.37 6.11
C VAL A 31 0.03 6.18 6.99
N PHE A 32 0.42 6.45 8.24
CA PHE A 32 -0.34 7.31 9.16
C PHE A 32 -0.52 8.73 8.62
N GLU A 33 0.55 9.40 8.19
CA GLU A 33 0.47 10.79 7.69
C GLU A 33 -0.39 10.91 6.42
N GLU A 34 -0.41 9.88 5.57
CA GLU A 34 -1.17 9.88 4.33
C GLU A 34 -2.67 9.60 4.54
N HIS A 35 -3.00 8.67 5.44
CA HIS A 35 -4.37 8.16 5.57
C HIS A 35 -5.15 8.72 6.77
N HIS A 36 -4.47 9.33 7.75
CA HIS A 36 -5.05 9.75 9.02
C HIS A 36 -4.96 11.25 9.32
N LYS A 37 -4.50 12.06 8.37
CA LYS A 37 -4.52 13.52 8.49
C LYS A 37 -5.94 14.04 8.72
N GLY A 38 -6.20 14.60 9.91
CA GLY A 38 -7.49 15.19 10.28
C GLY A 38 -8.56 14.20 10.78
N LYS A 39 -8.22 12.92 11.04
CA LYS A 39 -9.16 11.93 11.60
C LYS A 39 -9.15 11.93 13.14
N PRO A 40 -10.29 11.63 13.81
CA PRO A 40 -10.35 11.51 15.26
C PRO A 40 -9.46 10.36 15.79
N SER A 41 -8.99 10.47 17.04
CA SER A 41 -8.12 9.46 17.69
C SER A 41 -8.67 8.03 17.70
N ILE A 42 -10.00 7.86 17.56
CA ILE A 42 -10.66 6.55 17.40
C ILE A 42 -10.19 5.79 16.13
N ALA A 43 -9.72 6.50 15.10
CA ALA A 43 -9.20 5.90 13.87
C ALA A 43 -7.83 5.19 14.05
N ILE A 44 -7.17 5.35 15.20
CA ILE A 44 -5.89 4.68 15.51
C ILE A 44 -6.08 3.16 15.64
N HIS A 45 -7.28 2.68 16.03
CA HIS A 45 -7.56 1.24 16.11
C HIS A 45 -7.48 0.55 14.75
N GLU A 46 -8.08 1.13 13.72
CA GLU A 46 -8.03 0.60 12.35
C GLU A 46 -6.61 0.66 11.79
N TYR A 47 -5.87 1.73 12.11
CA TYR A 47 -4.47 1.88 11.73
C TYR A 47 -3.59 0.77 12.33
N LEU A 48 -3.70 0.48 13.63
CA LEU A 48 -2.89 -0.55 14.29
C LEU A 48 -3.16 -1.95 13.73
N THR A 49 -4.43 -2.28 13.45
CA THR A 49 -4.79 -3.55 12.81
C THR A 49 -4.18 -3.63 11.42
N ARG A 50 -4.22 -2.53 10.65
CA ARG A 50 -3.67 -2.47 9.29
C ARG A 50 -2.15 -2.65 9.29
N ILE A 51 -1.42 -1.94 10.14
CA ILE A 51 0.05 -2.04 10.17
C ILE A 51 0.55 -3.36 10.77
N GLY A 52 -0.23 -3.99 11.65
CA GLY A 52 0.13 -5.30 12.21
C GLY A 52 0.25 -6.40 11.15
N HIS A 53 -0.47 -6.27 10.03
CA HIS A 53 -0.34 -7.17 8.89
C HIS A 53 0.89 -6.90 8.01
N LEU A 54 1.53 -5.73 8.13
CA LEU A 54 2.67 -5.34 7.28
C LEU A 54 4.01 -5.93 7.74
N PHE A 55 4.17 -6.19 9.05
CA PHE A 55 5.49 -6.45 9.61
C PHE A 55 5.80 -7.92 9.92
N ASP A 56 4.89 -8.87 9.61
CA ASP A 56 4.96 -10.34 9.82
C ASP A 56 5.34 -10.82 11.25
N GLN A 57 5.66 -9.88 12.14
CA GLN A 57 6.02 -10.08 13.53
C GLN A 57 4.76 -10.10 14.39
N LYS A 58 4.73 -10.95 15.42
CA LYS A 58 3.63 -10.97 16.41
C LYS A 58 3.65 -9.69 17.24
N MET A 59 3.08 -8.61 16.70
CA MET A 59 2.81 -7.39 17.44
C MET A 59 1.68 -7.67 18.44
N ASP A 60 1.91 -7.40 19.72
CA ASP A 60 0.84 -7.43 20.72
C ASP A 60 -0.03 -6.18 20.57
N THR A 61 -0.92 -6.21 19.58
CA THR A 61 -1.80 -5.08 19.24
C THR A 61 -2.67 -4.63 20.40
N LYS A 62 -2.98 -5.52 21.36
CA LYS A 62 -3.72 -5.18 22.58
C LYS A 62 -2.83 -4.37 23.53
N HIS A 63 -1.57 -4.76 23.70
CA HIS A 63 -0.59 -4.03 24.50
C HIS A 63 -0.28 -2.65 23.89
N ILE A 64 0.04 -2.61 22.59
CA ILE A 64 0.34 -1.37 21.85
C ILE A 64 -0.81 -0.38 21.97
N ARG A 65 -2.04 -0.86 21.83
CA ARG A 65 -3.26 -0.04 21.99
C ARG A 65 -3.40 0.52 23.40
N ARG A 66 -3.20 -0.32 24.43
CA ARG A 66 -3.25 0.13 25.82
C ARG A 66 -2.22 1.24 26.05
N ARG A 67 -0.98 1.05 25.58
CA ARG A 67 0.09 2.02 25.72
C ARG A 67 -0.19 3.32 24.97
N LEU A 68 -0.71 3.26 23.74
CA LEU A 68 -1.13 4.44 22.98
C LEU A 68 -2.22 5.23 23.70
N MET A 69 -3.23 4.55 24.26
CA MET A 69 -4.28 5.20 25.04
C MET A 69 -3.72 5.86 26.32
N GLU A 70 -2.79 5.20 27.01
CA GLU A 70 -2.11 5.80 28.17
C GLU A 70 -1.38 7.08 27.79
N VAL A 71 -0.61 7.06 26.69
CA VAL A 71 0.16 8.21 26.21
C VAL A 71 -0.75 9.35 25.75
N LEU A 72 -1.79 9.05 24.98
CA LEU A 72 -2.70 10.05 24.39
C LEU A 72 -3.69 10.65 25.40
N VAL A 73 -4.20 9.85 26.35
CA VAL A 73 -5.20 10.31 27.34
C VAL A 73 -4.54 10.91 28.56
N ARG A 74 -3.48 10.31 29.10
CA ARG A 74 -2.79 10.83 30.29
C ARG A 74 -1.78 11.93 29.97
N ARG A 75 -1.61 12.29 28.69
CA ARG A 75 -0.62 13.26 28.19
C ARG A 75 0.76 13.04 28.82
N SER A 76 1.23 11.79 28.81
CA SER A 76 2.55 11.46 29.34
C SER A 76 3.60 12.37 28.70
N HIS A 77 4.42 13.03 29.51
CA HIS A 77 5.40 14.01 29.02
C HIS A 77 6.63 13.33 28.37
N ASP A 78 6.82 12.03 28.58
CA ASP A 78 7.86 11.19 27.96
C ASP A 78 7.50 10.77 26.53
N LEU A 79 7.12 11.75 25.70
CA LEU A 79 6.98 11.54 24.27
C LEU A 79 8.30 11.83 23.58
N ALA A 80 8.75 10.91 22.74
CA ALA A 80 9.88 11.15 21.86
C ALA A 80 9.70 12.45 21.02
N PRO A 81 10.80 13.04 20.51
CA PRO A 81 10.72 14.18 19.61
C PRO A 81 9.82 13.90 18.41
N ASP A 82 9.27 14.96 17.81
CA ASP A 82 8.46 14.81 16.60
C ASP A 82 9.29 14.16 15.47
N PRO A 83 8.89 12.97 14.96
CA PRO A 83 9.62 12.28 13.89
C PRO A 83 9.39 12.92 12.51
N MET A 84 8.64 14.02 12.40
CA MET A 84 8.44 14.73 11.12
C MET A 84 9.73 15.01 10.34
N PRO A 85 10.86 15.43 10.93
CA PRO A 85 12.12 15.60 10.19
C PRO A 85 12.65 14.28 9.60
N LEU A 86 12.46 13.15 10.28
CA LEU A 86 12.81 11.82 9.77
C LEU A 86 11.91 11.43 8.60
N LEU A 87 10.62 11.71 8.70
CA LEU A 87 9.65 11.47 7.63
C LEU A 87 9.94 12.33 6.39
N LEU A 88 10.33 13.59 6.57
CA LEU A 88 10.72 14.46 5.46
C LEU A 88 12.00 13.97 4.78
N ARG A 89 12.98 13.48 5.55
CA ARG A 89 14.22 12.87 5.00
C ARG A 89 13.95 11.55 4.28
N ALA A 90 13.12 10.69 4.87
CA ALA A 90 12.70 9.45 4.26
C ALA A 90 11.94 9.73 2.96
N ARG A 91 10.96 10.64 2.99
CA ARG A 91 10.24 11.08 1.80
C ARG A 91 11.17 11.72 0.77
N ALA A 92 12.19 12.48 1.16
CA ALA A 92 13.17 13.03 0.21
C ALA A 92 14.03 11.93 -0.43
N LYS A 93 14.45 10.91 0.34
CA LYS A 93 15.14 9.73 -0.20
C LYS A 93 14.24 8.91 -1.12
N SER A 94 13.03 8.58 -0.68
CA SER A 94 12.03 7.88 -1.49
C SER A 94 11.58 8.70 -2.70
N ALA A 95 11.49 10.03 -2.59
CA ALA A 95 11.05 10.87 -3.68
C ALA A 95 12.13 11.03 -4.75
N SER A 96 13.40 11.09 -4.34
CA SER A 96 14.55 11.05 -5.25
C SER A 96 14.59 9.74 -6.05
N ASP A 97 14.17 8.60 -5.49
CA ASP A 97 14.20 7.33 -6.22
C ASP A 97 12.90 7.02 -7.00
N VAL A 98 11.75 7.60 -6.62
CA VAL A 98 10.43 7.21 -7.17
C VAL A 98 9.83 8.27 -8.10
N PHE A 99 10.08 9.56 -7.87
CA PHE A 99 9.54 10.63 -8.73
C PHE A 99 10.50 11.07 -9.84
N ASP A 100 11.76 10.65 -9.81
CA ASP A 100 12.69 10.83 -10.93
C ASP A 100 12.45 9.79 -12.04
N LEU A 101 11.90 8.62 -11.69
CA LEU A 101 11.54 7.57 -12.64
C LEU A 101 10.16 7.83 -13.24
N LYS A 102 10.12 7.98 -14.57
CA LYS A 102 8.87 8.08 -15.33
C LYS A 102 8.43 6.69 -15.76
N PRO A 103 7.15 6.31 -15.54
CA PRO A 103 6.63 5.06 -16.07
C PRO A 103 6.78 4.98 -17.59
N THR A 104 7.17 3.82 -18.09
CA THR A 104 7.18 3.50 -19.52
C THR A 104 5.74 3.38 -20.04
N GLU A 105 5.58 3.41 -21.37
CA GLU A 105 4.28 3.16 -22.01
C GLU A 105 3.70 1.79 -21.64
N SER A 106 4.54 0.78 -21.48
CA SER A 106 4.12 -0.56 -21.04
C SER A 106 3.61 -0.56 -19.60
N GLN A 107 4.32 0.11 -18.68
CA GLN A 107 3.88 0.26 -17.30
C GLN A 107 2.57 1.05 -17.19
N LEU A 108 2.39 2.09 -18.00
CA LEU A 108 1.13 2.85 -18.08
C LEU A 108 -0.02 1.99 -18.63
N ALA A 109 0.25 1.15 -19.63
CA ALA A 109 -0.74 0.22 -20.15
C ALA A 109 -1.19 -0.79 -19.09
N LEU A 110 -0.23 -1.38 -18.37
CA LEU A 110 -0.50 -2.29 -17.26
C LEU A 110 -1.31 -1.61 -16.15
N HIS A 111 -0.94 -0.39 -15.78
CA HIS A 111 -1.70 0.41 -14.82
C HIS A 111 -3.15 0.58 -15.27
N LYS A 112 -3.39 1.01 -16.52
CA LYS A 112 -4.73 1.18 -17.08
C LYS A 112 -5.57 -0.10 -16.95
N LEU A 113 -4.97 -1.26 -17.25
CA LEU A 113 -5.65 -2.55 -17.09
C LEU A 113 -6.02 -2.84 -15.63
N ILE A 114 -5.07 -2.70 -14.70
CA ILE A 114 -5.30 -2.99 -13.28
C ILE A 114 -6.36 -2.04 -12.70
N SER A 115 -6.29 -0.74 -13.00
CA SER A 115 -7.26 0.25 -12.52
C SER A 115 -8.66 -0.04 -13.05
N GLU A 116 -8.80 -0.42 -14.32
CA GLU A 116 -10.10 -0.81 -14.89
C GLU A 116 -10.68 -2.07 -14.24
N LEU A 117 -9.85 -3.06 -13.93
CA LEU A 117 -10.28 -4.24 -13.17
C LEU A 117 -10.77 -3.85 -11.77
N MET A 118 -9.99 -3.05 -11.04
CA MET A 118 -10.34 -2.63 -9.68
C MET A 118 -11.59 -1.74 -9.63
N ARG A 119 -11.85 -0.92 -10.67
CA ARG A 119 -13.07 -0.11 -10.78
C ARG A 119 -14.33 -0.95 -10.98
N LYS A 120 -14.23 -2.04 -11.73
CA LYS A 120 -15.36 -2.96 -11.98
C LYS A 120 -15.71 -3.81 -10.74
N ALA A 121 -14.84 -3.85 -9.74
CA ALA A 121 -15.03 -4.66 -8.54
C ALA A 121 -16.01 -3.99 -7.56
N SER A 122 -16.99 -4.75 -7.04
CA SER A 122 -17.87 -4.27 -5.97
C SER A 122 -17.08 -3.98 -4.68
N ALA A 123 -17.66 -3.23 -3.74
CA ALA A 123 -17.01 -2.93 -2.46
C ALA A 123 -16.60 -4.20 -1.68
N GLY A 124 -17.44 -5.24 -1.70
CA GLY A 124 -17.14 -6.53 -1.07
C GLY A 124 -15.98 -7.27 -1.74
N GLN A 125 -15.99 -7.34 -3.07
CA GLN A 125 -14.91 -7.95 -3.86
C GLN A 125 -13.59 -7.20 -3.68
N ARG A 126 -13.60 -5.86 -3.66
CA ARG A 126 -12.39 -5.06 -3.42
C ARG A 126 -11.76 -5.35 -2.06
N LYS A 127 -12.56 -5.56 -1.01
CA LYS A 127 -12.05 -5.94 0.30
C LYS A 127 -11.37 -7.31 0.25
N GLN A 128 -12.03 -8.31 -0.33
CA GLN A 128 -11.49 -9.66 -0.46
C GLN A 128 -10.23 -9.71 -1.34
N LEU A 129 -10.21 -8.95 -2.45
CA LEU A 129 -9.04 -8.82 -3.32
C LEU A 129 -7.85 -8.20 -2.59
N HIS A 130 -8.06 -7.12 -1.84
CA HIS A 130 -6.98 -6.53 -1.04
C HIS A 130 -6.41 -7.50 0.00
N GLU A 131 -7.26 -8.26 0.69
CA GLU A 131 -6.82 -9.27 1.67
C GLU A 131 -6.00 -10.39 1.00
N GLN A 132 -6.44 -10.88 -0.17
CA GLN A 132 -5.71 -11.90 -0.93
C GLN A 132 -4.39 -11.36 -1.50
N LEU A 133 -4.41 -10.17 -2.07
CA LEU A 133 -3.23 -9.51 -2.64
C LEU A 133 -2.17 -9.26 -1.56
N ALA A 134 -2.54 -8.73 -0.38
CA ALA A 134 -1.61 -8.52 0.71
C ALA A 134 -0.92 -9.84 1.12
N LYS A 135 -1.70 -10.93 1.24
CA LYS A 135 -1.19 -12.27 1.59
C LYS A 135 -0.25 -12.84 0.52
N GLN A 136 -0.55 -12.65 -0.77
CA GLN A 136 0.24 -13.20 -1.87
C GLN A 136 1.50 -12.37 -2.13
N LEU A 137 1.39 -11.04 -2.06
CA LEU A 137 2.51 -10.13 -2.23
C LEU A 137 3.54 -10.34 -1.11
N GLY A 138 3.11 -10.47 0.14
CA GLY A 138 4.04 -10.70 1.27
C GLY A 138 4.80 -12.02 1.20
N LYS A 139 4.29 -13.01 0.44
CA LYS A 139 4.99 -14.27 0.18
C LYS A 139 5.96 -14.20 -0.99
N ARG A 140 5.67 -13.39 -2.01
CA ARG A 140 6.34 -13.43 -3.32
C ARG A 140 7.31 -12.28 -3.54
N PHE A 141 7.12 -11.15 -2.87
CA PHE A 141 8.00 -9.98 -2.93
C PHE A 141 8.58 -9.74 -1.53
N MET A 142 9.90 -9.88 -1.39
CA MET A 142 10.63 -9.53 -0.18
C MET A 142 11.60 -8.39 -0.49
N ASN A 143 11.94 -7.57 0.52
CA ASN A 143 12.87 -6.44 0.44
C ASN A 143 12.36 -5.22 -0.36
N GLY A 144 11.45 -4.41 0.20
CA GLY A 144 11.03 -3.07 -0.28
C GLY A 144 10.19 -3.00 -1.57
N SER A 145 10.25 -4.06 -2.40
CA SER A 145 9.41 -4.23 -3.59
C SER A 145 7.94 -4.47 -3.23
N TYR A 146 7.69 -5.16 -2.12
CA TYR A 146 6.35 -5.37 -1.55
C TYR A 146 5.69 -4.03 -1.23
N ASP A 147 6.37 -3.15 -0.48
CA ASP A 147 5.80 -1.89 0.00
C ASP A 147 5.41 -0.98 -1.16
N SER A 148 6.18 -1.02 -2.25
CA SER A 148 5.93 -0.22 -3.44
C SER A 148 4.70 -0.70 -4.22
N LEU A 149 4.52 -2.02 -4.38
CA LEU A 149 3.35 -2.61 -5.04
C LEU A 149 2.10 -2.53 -4.17
N ALA A 150 2.24 -2.67 -2.85
CA ALA A 150 1.16 -2.44 -1.90
C ALA A 150 0.70 -0.97 -1.95
N GLN A 151 1.65 -0.03 -1.96
CA GLN A 151 1.37 1.40 -2.08
C GLN A 151 0.74 1.74 -3.44
N TYR A 152 1.17 1.08 -4.52
CA TYR A 152 0.52 1.19 -5.83
C TYR A 152 -0.96 0.81 -5.75
N LEU A 153 -1.29 -0.35 -5.16
CA LEU A 153 -2.68 -0.83 -5.05
C LEU A 153 -3.57 0.12 -4.22
N LEU A 154 -2.99 0.79 -3.22
CA LEU A 154 -3.71 1.76 -2.39
C LEU A 154 -3.90 3.12 -3.09
N SER A 155 -2.86 3.61 -3.76
CA SER A 155 -2.83 4.96 -4.35
C SER A 155 -3.33 5.04 -5.79
N ASP A 156 -3.41 3.91 -6.51
CA ASP A 156 -3.69 3.85 -7.94
C ASP A 156 -2.75 4.76 -8.76
N ASN A 157 -1.50 4.93 -8.32
CA ASN A 157 -0.52 5.83 -8.96
C ASN A 157 0.55 5.04 -9.74
N PRO A 158 0.62 5.17 -11.08
CA PRO A 158 1.55 4.43 -11.91
C PRO A 158 3.04 4.70 -11.63
N GLN A 159 3.39 5.79 -10.94
CA GLN A 159 4.79 6.09 -10.55
C GLN A 159 5.41 4.98 -9.70
N TYR A 160 4.60 4.29 -8.89
CA TYR A 160 5.10 3.15 -8.11
C TYR A 160 5.53 1.97 -8.99
N LEU A 161 5.00 1.86 -10.22
CA LEU A 161 5.39 0.82 -11.18
C LEU A 161 6.71 1.14 -11.89
N ALA A 162 7.14 2.41 -11.92
CA ALA A 162 8.26 2.88 -12.72
C ALA A 162 9.60 2.21 -12.40
N ARG A 163 9.76 1.71 -11.17
CA ARG A 163 10.97 1.05 -10.67
C ARG A 163 11.09 -0.44 -11.02
N PHE A 164 10.04 -1.04 -11.57
CA PHE A 164 9.97 -2.47 -11.81
C PHE A 164 10.23 -2.79 -13.28
N ASP A 165 11.00 -3.86 -13.52
CA ASP A 165 11.19 -4.40 -14.86
C ASP A 165 9.95 -5.20 -15.31
N ASP A 166 9.91 -5.54 -16.61
CA ASP A 166 8.78 -6.25 -17.20
C ASP A 166 8.52 -7.60 -16.50
N LYS A 167 9.57 -8.28 -16.04
CA LYS A 167 9.47 -9.59 -15.38
C LYS A 167 8.81 -9.47 -14.01
N ALA A 168 9.24 -8.53 -13.17
CA ALA A 168 8.63 -8.28 -11.87
C ALA A 168 7.17 -7.84 -12.02
N LEU A 169 6.85 -7.07 -13.06
CA LEU A 169 5.48 -6.65 -13.37
C LEU A 169 4.61 -7.80 -13.89
N GLN A 170 5.17 -8.74 -14.66
CA GLN A 170 4.47 -9.96 -15.07
C GLN A 170 4.17 -10.86 -13.86
N ASP A 171 5.13 -11.00 -12.93
CA ASP A 171 4.91 -11.70 -11.66
C ASP A 171 3.83 -11.02 -10.82
N PHE A 172 3.85 -9.69 -10.75
CA PHE A 172 2.83 -8.90 -10.07
C PHE A 172 1.44 -9.10 -10.70
N PHE A 173 1.36 -9.04 -12.03
CA PHE A 173 0.13 -9.30 -12.77
C PHE A 173 -0.40 -10.72 -12.50
N THR A 174 0.50 -11.72 -12.45
CA THR A 174 0.15 -13.10 -12.11
C THR A 174 -0.46 -13.19 -10.70
N VAL A 175 0.09 -12.48 -9.72
CA VAL A 175 -0.47 -12.40 -8.36
C VAL A 175 -1.88 -11.81 -8.37
N ILE A 176 -2.11 -10.75 -9.15
CA ILE A 176 -3.45 -10.17 -9.31
C ILE A 176 -4.42 -11.18 -9.94
N TYR A 177 -3.99 -11.85 -11.00
CA TYR A 177 -4.80 -12.86 -11.67
C TYR A 177 -5.19 -14.01 -10.73
N VAL A 178 -4.23 -14.56 -9.97
CA VAL A 178 -4.51 -15.61 -8.99
C VAL A 178 -5.44 -15.11 -7.89
N ALA A 179 -5.23 -13.90 -7.35
CA ALA A 179 -6.13 -13.32 -6.36
C ALA A 179 -7.56 -13.16 -6.90
N CYS A 180 -7.72 -12.76 -8.16
CA CYS A 180 -9.03 -12.70 -8.81
C CYS A 180 -9.65 -14.10 -8.96
N CYS A 181 -8.87 -15.11 -9.35
CA CYS A 181 -9.34 -16.50 -9.42
C CYS A 181 -9.87 -17.01 -8.08
N GLU A 182 -9.19 -16.70 -6.97
CA GLU A 182 -9.61 -17.08 -5.63
C GLU A 182 -10.91 -16.37 -5.18
N VAL A 183 -11.10 -15.11 -5.59
CA VAL A 183 -12.26 -14.30 -5.16
C VAL A 183 -13.48 -14.50 -6.05
N LEU A 184 -13.28 -14.62 -7.37
CA LEU A 184 -14.37 -14.67 -8.36
C LEU A 184 -14.58 -16.05 -8.98
N GLY A 185 -13.59 -16.93 -8.89
CA GLY A 185 -13.49 -18.14 -9.69
C GLY A 185 -12.80 -17.91 -11.04
N PRO A 186 -12.18 -18.94 -11.62
CA PRO A 186 -11.33 -18.83 -12.80
C PRO A 186 -12.09 -18.36 -14.05
N VAL A 187 -13.27 -18.94 -14.32
CA VAL A 187 -14.08 -18.58 -15.51
C VAL A 187 -14.49 -17.11 -15.51
N LYS A 188 -14.92 -16.58 -14.34
CA LYS A 188 -15.28 -15.17 -14.22
C LYS A 188 -14.07 -14.26 -14.31
N THR A 189 -12.92 -14.71 -13.80
CA THR A 189 -11.66 -13.98 -13.90
C THR A 189 -11.25 -13.83 -15.36
N ASP A 190 -11.26 -14.90 -16.16
CA ASP A 190 -10.96 -14.85 -17.59
C ASP A 190 -11.87 -13.88 -18.34
N GLN A 191 -13.19 -13.97 -18.10
CA GLN A 191 -14.15 -13.05 -18.71
C GLN A 191 -13.88 -11.58 -18.32
N TRP A 192 -13.50 -11.37 -17.06
CA TRP A 192 -13.25 -10.04 -16.53
C TRP A 192 -12.02 -9.39 -17.16
N PHE A 193 -10.90 -10.11 -17.17
CA PHE A 193 -9.66 -9.68 -17.82
C PHE A 193 -9.84 -9.54 -19.33
N GLY A 194 -10.45 -10.53 -19.99
CA GLY A 194 -10.73 -10.48 -21.42
C GLY A 194 -11.57 -9.26 -21.82
N SER A 195 -12.61 -8.95 -21.05
CA SER A 195 -13.44 -7.75 -21.28
C SER A 195 -12.66 -6.45 -21.12
N ALA A 196 -11.76 -6.36 -20.13
CA ALA A 196 -10.96 -5.18 -19.88
C ALA A 196 -9.90 -4.97 -20.97
N VAL A 197 -9.19 -6.03 -21.36
CA VAL A 197 -8.20 -6.00 -22.45
C VAL A 197 -8.88 -5.63 -23.78
N TYR A 198 -10.04 -6.22 -24.07
CA TYR A 198 -10.81 -5.89 -25.27
C TYR A 198 -11.21 -4.41 -25.32
N GLN A 199 -11.73 -3.88 -24.21
CA GLN A 199 -12.10 -2.46 -24.12
C GLN A 199 -10.91 -1.53 -24.30
N ILE A 200 -9.76 -1.85 -23.68
CA ILE A 200 -8.54 -1.05 -23.83
C ILE A 200 -8.07 -1.05 -25.28
N ARG A 201 -8.04 -2.21 -25.95
CA ARG A 201 -7.66 -2.34 -27.36
C ARG A 201 -8.59 -1.58 -28.30
N GLN A 202 -9.88 -1.53 -28.01
CA GLN A 202 -10.83 -0.74 -28.80
C GLN A 202 -10.63 0.78 -28.64
N GLN A 203 -10.28 1.24 -27.44
CA GLN A 203 -10.06 2.66 -27.16
C GLN A 203 -8.70 3.14 -27.67
N ASP A 204 -7.68 2.29 -27.57
CA ASP A 204 -6.30 2.61 -27.93
C ASP A 204 -5.55 1.31 -28.28
N SER A 205 -5.36 1.07 -29.58
CA SER A 205 -4.70 -0.14 -30.08
C SER A 205 -3.22 -0.21 -29.68
N VAL A 206 -2.55 0.94 -29.57
CA VAL A 206 -1.12 1.02 -29.21
C VAL A 206 -0.93 0.60 -27.76
N VAL A 207 -1.76 1.12 -26.85
CA VAL A 207 -1.78 0.67 -25.45
C VAL A 207 -2.14 -0.82 -25.35
N GLY A 208 -3.05 -1.28 -26.20
CA GLY A 208 -3.43 -2.69 -26.30
C GLY A 208 -2.29 -3.64 -26.70
N GLU A 209 -1.35 -3.19 -27.53
CA GLU A 209 -0.14 -3.93 -27.91
C GLU A 209 0.87 -3.99 -26.77
N GLN A 210 1.02 -2.89 -26.02
CA GLN A 210 1.92 -2.84 -24.87
C GLN A 210 1.55 -3.85 -23.77
N LEU A 211 0.26 -4.18 -23.63
CA LEU A 211 -0.22 -5.19 -22.67
C LEU A 211 0.31 -6.60 -22.94
N ASN A 212 0.63 -6.94 -24.20
CA ASN A 212 1.13 -8.28 -24.56
C ASN A 212 2.49 -8.62 -23.91
N ARG A 213 3.17 -7.62 -23.32
CA ARG A 213 4.41 -7.84 -22.56
C ARG A 213 4.17 -8.48 -21.20
N PHE A 214 2.95 -8.41 -20.67
CA PHE A 214 2.59 -8.88 -19.32
C PHE A 214 1.54 -10.00 -19.31
N LEU A 215 0.79 -10.17 -20.41
CA LEU A 215 -0.18 -11.24 -20.64
C LEU A 215 0.54 -12.51 -21.14
#